data_AF-A0A4V1FXA6-F1
#
_entry.id   AF-A0A4V1FXA6-F1
#
_cell.length_a   1.000
_cell.length_b   1.000
_cell.length_c   1.000
_cell.angle_alpha   90.00
_cell.angle_beta   90.00
_cell.angle_gamma   90.00
#
_symmetry.space_group_name_H-M   'P 1'
#
loop_
_entity.id
_entity.type
_entity.pdbx_description
1 polymer ?
#
loop_
_entity_poly.entity_id
_entity_poly.type
_entity_poly.pdbx_seq_one_letter_code
_entity_poly.pdbx_strand_id
1 'polypeptide(L)'
;MGHTLQYYDLVLIAIATSLGTGAVVGYATPVPLPVAIVGLGIVAIAFIGHALFVNGPVDDTEDLSEEVALEDVPTVLSPVESGPEP
;
A
#
# COMPACT_ATOMS: atom_id res chain seq x y z
N MET A 1 16.25 26.37 13.89
CA MET A 1 15.92 25.76 12.59
C MET A 1 15.13 24.52 12.90
N GLY A 2 13.84 24.48 12.55
CA GLY A 2 13.03 23.29 12.80
C GLY A 2 13.51 22.15 11.91
N HIS A 3 13.87 21.01 12.50
CA HIS A 3 14.15 19.82 11.71
C HIS A 3 12.81 19.27 11.22
N THR A 4 12.63 19.25 9.89
CA THR A 4 11.47 18.61 9.26
C THR A 4 11.87 17.17 8.93
N LEU A 5 11.04 16.18 9.26
CA LEU A 5 11.26 14.81 8.79
C LEU A 5 11.09 14.77 7.28
N GLN A 6 12.16 14.42 6.55
CA GLN A 6 12.10 14.26 5.10
C GLN A 6 11.65 12.85 4.74
N TYR A 7 11.18 12.65 3.50
CA TYR A 7 10.73 11.34 3.01
C TYR A 7 11.76 10.23 3.26
N TYR A 8 13.04 10.49 2.98
CA TYR A 8 14.10 9.51 3.21
C TYR A 8 14.37 9.22 4.68
N ASP A 9 14.10 10.15 5.59
CA ASP A 9 14.19 9.89 7.02
C ASP A 9 13.08 8.91 7.45
N LEU A 10 11.87 9.07 6.91
CA LEU A 10 10.75 8.15 7.14
C LEU A 10 11.06 6.76 6.59
N VAL A 11 11.62 6.66 5.38
CA VAL A 11 12.06 5.38 4.79
C VAL A 11 13.13 4.73 5.67
N LEU A 12 14.10 5.51 6.16
CA LEU A 12 15.15 4.99 7.03
C LEU A 12 14.60 4.47 8.35
N ILE A 13 13.66 5.20 8.97
CA ILE A 13 12.96 4.76 10.19
C ILE A 13 12.16 3.48 9.91
N ALA A 14 11.45 3.39 8.78
CA ALA A 14 10.70 2.20 8.40
C ALA A 14 11.62 0.97 8.24
N ILE A 15 12.79 1.13 7.63
CA ILE A 15 13.79 0.06 7.51
C ILE A 15 14.30 -0.35 8.90
N ALA A 16 14.71 0.61 9.73
CA ALA A 16 15.24 0.32 11.07
C ALA A 16 14.20 -0.39 11.96
N THR A 17 12.95 0.08 11.93
CA THR A 17 11.84 -0.52 12.68
C THR A 17 11.48 -1.91 12.17
N SER A 18 11.46 -2.15 10.85
CA SER A 18 11.19 -3.49 10.30
C SER A 18 12.27 -4.51 10.68
N LEU A 19 13.56 -4.16 10.57
CA LEU A 19 14.66 -5.02 11.01
C LEU A 19 14.60 -5.27 12.52
N GLY A 20 14.41 -4.21 13.31
CA GLY A 20 14.31 -4.31 14.77
C GLY A 20 13.16 -5.21 15.20
N THR A 21 11.99 -5.06 14.58
CA THR A 21 10.82 -5.90 14.84
C THR A 21 11.12 -7.37 14.49
N GLY A 22 11.74 -7.64 13.35
CA GLY A 22 12.14 -8.99 12.96
C GLY A 22 13.11 -9.63 13.97
N ALA A 23 14.09 -8.86 14.46
CA ALA A 23 15.03 -9.34 15.48
C ALA A 23 14.34 -9.63 16.82
N VAL A 24 13.44 -8.75 17.28
CA VAL A 24 12.66 -8.94 18.51
C VAL A 24 11.78 -10.18 18.40
N VAL A 25 11.07 -10.37 17.29
CA VAL A 25 10.24 -11.56 17.07
C VAL A 25 11.08 -12.83 17.03
N GLY A 26 12.24 -12.81 16.35
CA GLY A 26 13.16 -13.95 16.31
C GLY A 26 13.77 -14.29 17.67
N TYR A 27 14.00 -13.29 18.53
CA TYR A 27 14.46 -13.52 19.90
C TYR A 27 13.33 -14.02 20.82
N ALA A 28 12.14 -13.44 20.71
CA ALA A 28 11.02 -13.70 21.61
C ALA A 28 10.21 -14.96 21.27
N THR A 29 10.39 -15.51 20.05
CA THR A 29 9.60 -16.65 19.58
C THR A 29 10.50 -17.81 19.13
N PRO A 30 10.14 -19.07 19.41
CA PRO A 30 10.86 -20.25 18.92
C PRO A 30 10.46 -20.61 17.47
N VAL A 31 9.95 -19.66 16.69
CA VAL A 31 9.42 -19.94 15.34
C VAL A 31 10.57 -20.33 14.43
N PRO A 32 10.53 -21.50 13.78
CA PRO A 32 11.56 -21.90 12.83
C PRO A 32 11.65 -20.93 11.65
N LEU A 33 12.87 -20.57 11.25
CA LEU A 33 13.13 -19.64 10.14
C LEU A 33 12.34 -19.97 8.86
N PRO A 34 12.23 -21.25 8.41
CA PRO A 34 11.47 -21.56 7.20
C PRO A 34 9.98 -21.22 7.32
N VAL A 35 9.38 -21.46 8.49
CA VAL A 35 7.97 -21.16 8.76
C VAL A 35 7.74 -19.65 8.79
N ALA A 36 8.66 -18.91 9.43
CA ALA A 36 8.60 -17.46 9.49
C ALA A 36 8.70 -16.82 8.09
N ILE A 37 9.62 -17.30 7.25
CA ILE A 37 9.80 -16.81 5.88
C ILE A 37 8.53 -17.05 5.05
N VAL A 38 7.98 -18.25 5.09
CA VAL A 38 6.76 -18.58 4.33
C VAL A 38 5.58 -17.75 4.84
N GLY A 39 5.38 -17.70 6.15
CA GLY A 39 4.26 -16.98 6.77
C GLY A 39 4.31 -15.48 6.48
N LEU A 40 5.43 -14.83 6.79
CA LEU A 40 5.59 -13.39 6.56
C LEU A 40 5.66 -13.05 5.06
N GLY A 41 6.16 -13.96 4.22
CA GLY A 41 6.11 -13.83 2.77
C GLY A 41 4.68 -13.77 2.24
N ILE A 42 3.79 -14.63 2.72
CA ILE A 42 2.35 -14.58 2.37
C ILE A 42 1.73 -13.25 2.82
N VAL A 43 2.04 -12.80 4.03
CA VAL A 43 1.56 -11.50 4.53
C VAL A 43 2.05 -10.35 3.63
N ALA A 44 3.33 -10.33 3.25
CA ALA A 44 3.88 -9.33 2.35
C ALA A 44 3.20 -9.36 0.97
N ILE A 45 2.97 -10.53 0.41
CA ILE A 45 2.24 -10.69 -0.86
C ILE A 45 0.82 -10.13 -0.74
N ALA A 46 0.11 -10.40 0.35
CA ALA A 46 -1.24 -9.87 0.56
C ALA A 46 -1.24 -8.34 0.65
N PHE A 47 -0.28 -7.74 1.37
CA PHE A 47 -0.14 -6.29 1.46
C PHE A 47 0.16 -5.66 0.10
N ILE A 48 1.14 -6.20 -0.65
CA ILE A 48 1.51 -5.71 -1.97
C ILE A 48 0.32 -5.86 -2.94
N GLY A 49 -0.36 -7.01 -2.91
CA GLY A 49 -1.54 -7.25 -3.73
C GLY A 49 -2.66 -6.25 -3.44
N HIS A 50 -2.95 -6.00 -2.16
CA HIS A 50 -3.94 -5.00 -1.78
C HIS A 50 -3.53 -3.59 -2.22
N ALA A 51 -2.27 -3.20 -2.01
CA ALA A 51 -1.77 -1.90 -2.42
C ALA A 51 -1.87 -1.70 -3.94
N LEU A 52 -1.50 -2.70 -4.74
CA LEU A 52 -1.49 -2.56 -6.20
C LEU A 52 -2.88 -2.65 -6.84
N PHE A 53 -3.77 -3.48 -6.30
CA PHE A 53 -5.03 -3.82 -6.96
C PHE A 53 -6.28 -3.24 -6.28
N VAL A 54 -6.18 -2.80 -5.03
CA VAL A 54 -7.28 -2.12 -4.33
C VAL A 54 -7.02 -0.62 -4.22
N ASN A 55 -5.81 -0.22 -3.81
CA ASN A 55 -5.40 1.18 -3.75
C ASN A 55 -4.65 1.58 -5.03
N GLY A 56 -5.28 1.39 -6.20
CA GLY A 56 -4.65 1.45 -7.51
C GLY A 56 -3.67 2.62 -7.74
N PRO A 57 -2.78 2.53 -8.75
CA PRO A 57 -1.68 3.47 -8.91
C PRO A 57 -2.13 4.93 -8.91
N VAL A 58 -1.50 5.75 -8.06
CA VAL A 58 -1.74 7.19 -7.97
C VAL A 58 -0.51 7.95 -8.45
N ASP A 59 -0.72 9.17 -8.97
CA ASP A 59 0.35 9.98 -9.55
C ASP A 59 1.26 10.59 -8.47
N ASP A 60 0.69 11.01 -7.32
CA ASP A 60 1.44 11.54 -6.18
C ASP A 60 1.11 10.83 -4.86
N THR A 61 2.04 10.85 -3.90
CA THR A 61 1.87 10.16 -2.61
C THR A 61 0.76 10.76 -1.73
N GLU A 62 0.35 12.00 -2.01
CA GLU A 62 -0.71 12.72 -1.30
C GLU A 62 -2.09 12.14 -1.66
N ASP A 63 -2.22 11.59 -2.86
CA ASP A 63 -3.44 10.98 -3.41
C ASP A 63 -3.72 9.58 -2.85
N LEU A 64 -2.80 8.99 -2.08
CA LEU A 64 -2.97 7.67 -1.44
C LEU A 64 -4.13 7.61 -0.44
N SER A 65 -4.76 8.74 -0.11
CA SER A 65 -5.87 8.86 0.85
C SER A 65 -7.16 9.41 0.25
N GLU A 66 -7.17 9.78 -1.03
CA GLU A 66 -8.29 10.48 -1.66
C GLU A 66 -9.18 9.48 -2.42
N GLU A 67 -10.42 9.28 -1.95
CA GLU A 67 -11.45 8.59 -2.73
C GLU A 67 -11.83 9.49 -3.91
N VAL A 68 -11.60 9.03 -5.15
CA VAL A 68 -12.03 9.75 -6.35
C VAL A 68 -13.55 9.89 -6.34
N ALA A 69 -14.04 11.12 -6.23
CA ALA A 69 -15.46 11.41 -6.30
C ALA A 69 -15.98 10.97 -7.69
N LEU A 70 -17.11 10.26 -7.72
CA LEU A 70 -17.71 9.73 -8.96
C LEU A 70 -18.00 10.82 -10.02
N GLU A 71 -18.08 12.07 -9.58
CA GLU A 71 -18.29 13.28 -10.39
C GLU A 71 -17.05 13.69 -11.21
N ASP A 72 -15.85 13.22 -10.84
CA ASP A 72 -14.60 13.50 -11.56
C ASP A 72 -14.22 12.39 -12.56
N VAL A 73 -15.03 11.31 -12.65
CA VAL A 73 -14.84 10.25 -13.64
C VAL A 73 -15.30 10.75 -15.02
N PRO A 74 -14.42 10.84 -16.04
CA PRO A 74 -14.82 11.34 -17.35
C PRO A 74 -15.89 10.43 -17.99
N THR A 75 -16.99 11.03 -18.45
CA THR A 75 -18.23 10.40 -18.98
C THR A 75 -18.02 9.35 -20.09
N VAL A 76 -16.84 9.28 -20.69
CA VAL A 76 -16.48 8.33 -21.76
C VAL A 76 -16.52 6.84 -21.35
N LEU A 77 -16.57 6.52 -20.05
CA LEU A 77 -16.67 5.14 -19.54
C LEU A 77 -18.09 4.68 -19.20
N SER A 78 -19.12 5.53 -19.39
CA SER A 78 -20.51 5.12 -19.24
C SER A 78 -20.95 4.27 -20.43
N PRO A 79 -21.59 3.10 -20.24
CA PRO A 79 -22.20 2.36 -21.33
C PRO A 79 -23.16 3.29 -22.09
N VAL A 80 -22.82 3.55 -23.35
CA VAL A 80 -23.56 4.39 -24.30
C VAL A 80 -25.07 4.25 -24.08
N GLU A 81 -25.75 5.35 -23.75
CA GLU A 81 -27.19 5.48 -23.91
C GLU A 81 -27.51 5.17 -25.39
N SER A 82 -27.92 3.93 -25.64
CA SER A 82 -28.22 3.40 -26.96
C SER A 82 -29.72 3.20 -27.02
N GLY A 83 -30.46 4.26 -27.35
CA GLY A 83 -31.88 4.19 -27.66
C GLY A 83 -32.24 5.28 -28.65
N PRO A 84 -32.70 4.96 -29.88
CA PRO A 84 -33.17 6.00 -30.80
C PRO A 84 -34.50 6.55 -30.27
N GLU A 85 -34.58 7.87 -30.11
CA GLU A 85 -35.83 8.55 -29.76
C GLU A 85 -36.84 8.47 -30.94
N PRO A 86 -38.13 8.15 -30.67
CA PRO A 86 -39.18 8.00 -31.68
C PRO A 86 -39.71 9.34 -32.24
#